data_AF-A0A672PQE3-F1
#
_entry.id   AF-A0A672PQE3-F1
#
_cell.length_a   1.000
_cell.length_b   1.000
_cell.length_c   1.000
_cell.angle_alpha   90.00
_cell.angle_beta   90.00
_cell.angle_gamma   90.00
#
_symmetry.space_group_name_H-M   'P 1'
#
loop_
_entity.id
_entity.type
_entity.pdbx_description
1 polymer ?
#
loop_
_entity_poly.entity_id
_entity_poly.type
_entity_poly.pdbx_seq_one_letter_code
_entity_poly.pdbx_strand_id
1 'polypeptide(L)'
;MERYLNEKDYLIIIIISLRYYETISGMNTSVEGDERTSNTVYIHKQLQSEFIQNGCRNYRFIPILFPGAKKCYIPTWLQNTHVYSWPKDRDDILRRLMRVEKYNPPPIGPLPTIVSIPL
;
A
#
# COMPACT_ATOMS: atom_id res chain seq x y z
N MET A 1 -3.07 16.28 10.47
CA MET A 1 -3.32 15.18 9.51
C MET A 1 -2.86 15.54 8.11
N GLU A 2 -3.27 16.68 7.57
CA GLU A 2 -2.93 17.15 6.21
C GLU A 2 -1.42 17.15 5.89
N ARG A 3 -0.58 17.52 6.86
CA ARG A 3 0.89 17.46 6.72
C ARG A 3 1.40 16.09 6.26
N TYR A 4 0.91 15.01 6.85
CA TYR A 4 1.33 13.64 6.51
C TYR A 4 0.81 13.20 5.15
N LEU A 5 -0.29 13.78 4.68
CA LEU A 5 -0.84 13.52 3.35
C LEU A 5 -0.06 14.29 2.27
N ASN A 6 0.37 15.51 2.55
CA ASN A 6 1.06 16.37 1.58
C ASN A 6 2.56 16.08 1.46
N GLU A 7 3.24 15.72 2.55
CA GLU A 7 4.67 15.39 2.52
C GLU A 7 4.92 14.04 1.84
N LYS A 8 5.64 14.07 0.71
CA LYS A 8 5.88 12.90 -0.15
C LYS A 8 6.77 11.82 0.48
N ASP A 9 7.45 12.14 1.57
CA ASP A 9 8.35 11.21 2.25
C ASP A 9 7.65 10.22 3.19
N TYR A 10 6.40 10.49 3.57
CA TYR A 10 5.68 9.55 4.43
C TYR A 10 5.05 8.40 3.65
N LEU A 11 5.30 7.20 4.15
CA LEU A 11 4.55 6.01 3.78
C LEU A 11 3.28 5.92 4.62
N ILE A 12 2.16 5.58 3.98
CA ILE A 12 0.84 5.48 4.63
C ILE A 12 0.46 4.01 4.67
N ILE A 13 0.45 3.45 5.87
CA ILE A 13 0.03 2.07 6.12
C ILE A 13 -1.48 2.06 6.29
N ILE A 14 -2.16 1.20 5.53
CA ILE A 14 -3.61 1.04 5.58
C ILE A 14 -3.88 -0.39 6.03
N ILE A 15 -4.36 -0.55 7.27
CA ILE A 15 -4.69 -1.86 7.81
C ILE A 15 -6.11 -2.23 7.39
N ILE A 16 -6.22 -3.25 6.56
CA ILE A 16 -7.49 -3.77 6.05
C ILE A 16 -7.93 -4.92 6.96
N SER A 17 -8.95 -4.64 7.76
CA SER A 17 -9.63 -5.59 8.64
C SER A 17 -11.13 -5.64 8.31
N LEU A 18 -11.84 -6.64 8.83
CA LEU A 18 -13.30 -6.71 8.69
C LEU A 18 -13.97 -5.43 9.22
N ARG A 19 -13.58 -4.95 10.41
CA ARG A 19 -14.16 -3.74 11.00
C ARG A 19 -13.91 -2.50 10.15
N TYR A 20 -12.70 -2.36 9.59
CA TYR A 20 -12.40 -1.27 8.67
C TYR A 20 -13.35 -1.28 7.46
N TYR A 21 -13.52 -2.45 6.83
CA TYR A 21 -14.41 -2.63 5.69
C TYR A 21 -15.86 -2.28 6.02
N GLU A 22 -16.40 -2.81 7.11
CA GLU A 22 -17.79 -2.53 7.51
C GLU A 22 -18.02 -1.04 7.81
N THR A 23 -17.04 -0.38 8.44
CA THR A 23 -17.06 1.07 8.71
C THR A 23 -17.10 1.89 7.43
N ILE A 24 -16.25 1.58 6.44
CA ILE A 24 -16.23 2.34 5.18
C ILE A 24 -17.41 1.98 4.26
N SER A 25 -17.94 0.77 4.37
CA SER A 25 -19.05 0.27 3.55
C SER A 25 -20.42 0.70 4.09
N GLY A 26 -20.47 1.35 5.26
CA GLY A 26 -21.71 1.83 5.88
C GLY A 26 -22.59 0.73 6.48
N MET A 27 -22.08 -0.50 6.58
CA MET A 27 -22.83 -1.65 7.12
C MET A 27 -23.00 -1.61 8.65
N ASN A 28 -22.21 -0.79 9.35
CA ASN A 28 -22.26 -0.62 10.80
C ASN A 28 -23.07 0.62 11.21
N THR A 29 -24.32 0.71 10.76
CA THR A 29 -25.23 1.83 11.07
C THR A 29 -25.90 1.73 12.46
N SER A 30 -25.57 0.73 13.27
CA SER A 30 -26.12 0.54 14.62
C SER A 30 -25.33 1.27 15.72
N VAL A 31 -25.73 2.52 15.96
CA VAL A 31 -25.98 3.19 17.26
C VAL A 31 -24.83 3.43 18.28
N GLU A 32 -23.62 2.87 18.21
CA GLU A 32 -22.65 3.00 19.34
C GLU A 32 -21.30 3.73 19.12
N GLY A 33 -21.07 4.49 18.05
CA GLY A 33 -19.75 5.14 17.93
C GLY A 33 -19.62 6.23 16.87
N ASP A 34 -20.27 7.36 17.09
CA ASP A 34 -20.49 8.39 16.07
C ASP A 34 -19.20 9.12 15.63
N GLU A 35 -18.26 9.38 16.55
CA GLU A 35 -17.04 10.13 16.21
C GLU A 35 -15.93 9.28 15.56
N ARG A 36 -15.61 8.10 16.11
CA ARG A 36 -14.52 7.25 15.59
C ARG A 36 -14.82 6.70 14.19
N THR A 37 -16.08 6.34 13.97
CA THR A 37 -16.58 5.87 12.67
C THR A 37 -16.49 7.02 11.66
N SER A 38 -16.96 8.21 12.03
CA SER A 38 -16.87 9.42 11.21
C SER A 38 -15.42 9.78 10.87
N ASN A 39 -14.52 9.72 11.85
CA ASN A 39 -13.08 9.97 11.63
C ASN A 39 -12.47 8.97 10.64
N THR A 40 -12.78 7.68 10.78
CA THR A 40 -12.26 6.63 9.88
C THR A 40 -12.77 6.83 8.46
N VAL A 41 -14.07 7.11 8.29
CA VAL A 41 -14.67 7.39 6.98
C VAL A 41 -14.09 8.67 6.37
N TYR A 42 -13.89 9.72 7.16
CA TYR A 42 -13.28 10.97 6.72
C TYR A 42 -11.85 10.76 6.23
N ILE A 43 -11.01 10.08 7.01
CA ILE A 43 -9.63 9.73 6.63
C ILE A 43 -9.63 8.91 5.34
N HIS A 44 -10.49 7.91 5.24
CA HIS A 44 -10.62 7.08 4.04
C HIS A 44 -10.94 7.92 2.79
N LYS A 45 -11.94 8.80 2.88
CA LYS A 45 -12.34 9.69 1.77
C LYS A 45 -11.20 10.65 1.39
N GLN A 46 -10.51 11.21 2.38
CA GLN A 46 -9.39 12.12 2.13
C GLN A 46 -8.24 11.42 1.41
N LEU A 47 -7.90 10.19 1.81
CA LEU A 47 -6.90 9.37 1.13
C LEU A 47 -7.31 9.03 -0.30
N GLN A 48 -8.59 8.71 -0.52
CA GLN A 48 -9.13 8.46 -1.85
C GLN A 48 -9.03 9.70 -2.75
N SER A 49 -9.36 10.89 -2.22
CA SER A 49 -9.22 12.14 -2.96
C SER A 49 -7.77 12.45 -3.33
N GLU A 50 -6.81 12.25 -2.41
CA GLU A 50 -5.39 12.43 -2.71
C GLU A 50 -4.92 11.45 -3.79
N PHE A 51 -5.32 10.18 -3.71
CA PHE A 51 -4.99 9.17 -4.71
C PHE A 51 -5.43 9.60 -6.12
N ILE A 52 -6.64 10.12 -6.24
CA ILE A 52 -7.20 10.62 -7.52
C ILE A 52 -6.44 11.87 -7.98
N GLN A 53 -6.21 12.83 -7.10
CA GLN A 53 -5.51 14.09 -7.43
C GLN A 53 -4.04 13.86 -7.83
N ASN A 54 -3.39 12.84 -7.28
CA ASN A 54 -2.03 12.44 -7.62
C ASN A 54 -1.97 11.57 -8.90
N GLY A 55 -3.06 11.51 -9.67
CA GLY A 55 -3.13 10.76 -10.92
C GLY A 55 -3.06 9.25 -10.74
N CYS A 56 -3.65 8.74 -9.66
CA CYS A 56 -3.67 7.31 -9.29
C CYS A 56 -2.28 6.70 -9.05
N ARG A 57 -1.28 7.52 -8.70
CA ARG A 57 0.09 7.07 -8.37
C ARG A 57 0.16 6.61 -6.91
N ASN A 58 0.31 5.31 -6.69
CA ASN A 58 0.25 4.66 -5.37
C ASN A 58 1.63 4.39 -4.73
N TYR A 59 2.63 5.24 -4.93
CA TYR A 59 3.98 4.99 -4.38
C TYR A 59 4.05 5.01 -2.85
N ARG A 60 3.06 5.61 -2.18
CA ARG A 60 3.10 5.83 -0.73
C ARG A 60 2.18 4.91 0.06
N PHE A 61 1.19 4.29 -0.59
CA PHE A 61 0.22 3.45 0.09
C PHE A 61 0.76 2.04 0.28
N ILE A 62 0.66 1.55 1.52
CA ILE A 62 1.02 0.19 1.91
C ILE A 62 -0.24 -0.45 2.50
N PRO A 63 -1.13 -0.99 1.65
CA PRO A 63 -2.29 -1.74 2.12
C PRO A 63 -1.84 -3.10 2.69
N ILE A 64 -2.25 -3.38 3.92
CA ILE A 64 -1.93 -4.62 4.64
C ILE A 64 -3.23 -5.32 5.01
N LEU A 65 -3.43 -6.52 4.48
CA LEU A 65 -4.54 -7.41 4.81
C LEU A 65 -4.22 -8.15 6.11
N PHE A 66 -5.04 -7.92 7.14
CA PHE A 66 -4.87 -8.58 8.43
C PHE A 66 -5.41 -10.02 8.41
N PRO A 67 -4.97 -10.91 9.32
CA PRO A 67 -5.51 -12.26 9.43
C PRO A 67 -7.05 -12.25 9.54
N GLY A 68 -7.72 -13.11 8.78
CA GLY A 68 -9.18 -13.17 8.71
C GLY A 68 -9.85 -12.15 7.78
N ALA A 69 -9.10 -11.16 7.27
CA ALA A 69 -9.61 -10.26 6.24
C ALA A 69 -9.58 -10.92 4.85
N LYS A 70 -10.59 -10.63 4.03
CA LYS A 70 -10.75 -11.17 2.68
C LYS A 70 -10.33 -10.13 1.64
N LYS A 71 -9.95 -10.57 0.44
CA LYS A 71 -9.62 -9.66 -0.66
C LYS A 71 -10.77 -8.72 -1.06
N CYS A 72 -12.03 -9.13 -0.88
CA CYS A 72 -13.18 -8.27 -1.11
C CYS A 72 -13.29 -7.08 -0.13
N TYR A 73 -12.54 -7.09 0.97
CA TYR A 73 -12.50 -5.98 1.92
C TYR A 73 -11.59 -4.84 1.45
N ILE A 74 -10.80 -5.07 0.40
CA ILE A 74 -9.89 -4.07 -0.16
C ILE A 74 -10.70 -3.03 -0.93
N PRO A 75 -10.58 -1.73 -0.60
CA PRO A 75 -11.24 -0.65 -1.33
C PRO A 75 -10.89 -0.68 -2.82
N THR A 76 -11.87 -0.42 -3.68
CA THR A 76 -11.70 -0.47 -5.14
C THR A 76 -10.56 0.39 -5.65
N TRP A 77 -10.38 1.59 -5.08
CA TRP A 77 -9.29 2.51 -5.44
C TRP A 77 -7.89 2.01 -5.03
N LEU A 78 -7.80 1.04 -4.11
CA LEU A 78 -6.54 0.41 -3.70
C LEU A 78 -6.24 -0.92 -4.42
N GLN A 79 -7.18 -1.47 -5.20
CA GLN A 79 -7.01 -2.80 -5.81
C GLN A 79 -5.82 -2.91 -6.76
N ASN A 80 -5.43 -1.81 -7.41
CA ASN A 80 -4.25 -1.75 -8.29
C ASN A 80 -2.92 -1.55 -7.52
N THR A 81 -2.96 -1.51 -6.19
CA THR A 81 -1.79 -1.39 -5.33
C THR A 81 -1.32 -2.75 -4.86
N HIS A 82 -0.02 -2.92 -4.65
CA HIS A 82 0.51 -4.14 -4.07
C HIS A 82 0.00 -4.32 -2.62
N VAL A 83 -0.86 -5.32 -2.41
CA VAL A 83 -1.44 -5.63 -1.09
C VAL A 83 -0.62 -6.71 -0.41
N TYR A 84 -0.18 -6.41 0.82
CA TYR A 84 0.60 -7.34 1.64
C TYR A 84 -0.33 -8.11 2.58
N SER A 85 -0.04 -9.38 2.81
CA SER A 85 -0.77 -10.23 3.77
C SER A 85 0.01 -10.34 5.07
N TRP A 86 -0.56 -9.88 6.17
CA TRP A 86 0.05 -10.06 7.50
C TRP A 86 -0.33 -11.42 8.09
N PRO A 87 0.60 -12.17 8.73
CA PRO A 87 2.03 -11.91 8.90
C PRO A 87 2.91 -12.52 7.78
N LYS A 88 2.31 -13.14 6.76
CA LYS A 88 3.03 -13.88 5.70
C LYS A 88 4.09 -13.03 4.99
N ASP A 89 3.76 -11.79 4.66
CA ASP A 89 4.61 -10.88 3.89
C ASP A 89 5.38 -9.90 4.79
N ARG A 90 5.61 -10.24 6.07
CA ARG A 90 6.27 -9.39 7.06
C ARG A 90 7.58 -8.80 6.54
N ASP A 91 8.46 -9.64 5.97
CA ASP A 91 9.78 -9.19 5.53
C ASP A 91 9.69 -8.24 4.33
N ASP A 92 8.73 -8.45 3.43
CA ASP A 92 8.49 -7.56 2.30
C ASP A 92 7.86 -6.22 2.75
N ILE A 93 6.99 -6.25 3.76
CA ILE A 93 6.48 -5.03 4.43
C ILE A 93 7.66 -4.25 5.05
N LEU A 94 8.53 -4.92 5.80
CA LEU A 94 9.70 -4.27 6.42
C LEU A 94 10.65 -3.69 5.37
N ARG A 95 10.95 -4.41 4.29
CA ARG A 95 11.74 -3.89 3.16
C ARG A 95 11.10 -2.64 2.56
N ARG A 96 9.78 -2.65 2.37
CA ARG A 96 9.04 -1.48 1.85
C ARG A 96 9.15 -0.27 2.79
N LEU A 97 9.03 -0.48 4.10
CA LEU A 97 9.18 0.57 5.10
C LEU A 97 10.59 1.13 5.15
N MET A 98 11.60 0.28 5.01
CA MET A 98 13.02 0.66 4.98
C MET A 98 13.48 1.21 3.63
N ARG A 99 12.61 1.22 2.60
CA ARG A 99 12.93 1.58 1.20
C ARG A 99 14.10 0.76 0.63
N VAL A 100 14.19 -0.52 1.00
CA VAL A 100 15.23 -1.47 0.55
C VAL A 100 14.67 -2.37 -0.53
N GLU A 101 15.44 -2.57 -1.61
CA GLU A 101 15.06 -3.48 -2.68
C GLU A 101 15.17 -4.95 -2.25
N LYS A 102 14.28 -5.80 -2.78
CA LYS A 102 14.32 -7.23 -2.47
C LYS A 102 15.49 -7.94 -3.14
N TYR A 103 15.83 -7.48 -4.32
CA TYR A 103 16.84 -8.05 -5.21
C TYR A 103 17.83 -6.95 -5.58
N ASN A 104 19.10 -7.19 -5.32
CA ASN A 104 20.16 -6.32 -5.84
C ASN A 104 20.48 -6.77 -7.27
N PRO A 105 20.68 -5.84 -8.22
CA PRO A 105 21.12 -6.21 -9.56
C PRO A 105 22.44 -6.98 -9.46
N PRO A 106 22.63 -8.04 -10.27
CA PRO A 106 23.91 -8.72 -10.32
C PRO A 106 25.00 -7.73 -10.75
N PRO A 107 26.25 -7.92 -10.30
CA PRO A 107 27.35 -7.09 -10.76
C PRO A 107 27.46 -7.19 -12.29
N ILE A 108 27.73 -6.05 -12.93
CA ILE A 108 27.94 -5.99 -14.38
C ILE A 108 29.18 -6.80 -14.71
N GLY A 109 29.04 -7.81 -15.58
CA GLY A 109 30.16 -8.63 -16.04
C GLY A 109 31.12 -7.84 -16.95
N PRO A 110 32.32 -8.39 -17.23
CA PRO A 110 33.25 -7.76 -18.16
C PRO A 110 32.61 -7.65 -19.55
N LEU A 111 33.01 -6.62 -20.32
CA LEU A 111 32.58 -6.47 -21.70
C LEU A 111 32.96 -7.72 -22.52
N PRO A 112 32.11 -8.15 -23.46
CA PRO A 112 32.44 -9.27 -24.32
C PRO A 112 33.70 -8.94 -25.13
N THR A 113 34.67 -9.85 -25.14
CA THR A 113 35.87 -9.71 -25.97
C THR A 113 35.56 -10.27 -27.35
N ILE A 114 35.61 -9.41 -28.38
CA ILE A 114 35.49 -9.85 -29.77
C ILE A 114 36.84 -10.45 -30.17
N VAL A 115 36.85 -11.74 -30.50
CA VAL A 115 38.05 -12.44 -30.98
C VAL A 115 37.94 -12.58 -32.50
N SER A 116 38.83 -11.94 -33.26
CA SER A 116 38.92 -12.17 -34.70
C SER A 116 39.67 -13.48 -34.95
N ILE A 117 38.98 -14.47 -35.53
CA ILE A 117 39.60 -15.73 -35.94
C ILE A 117 39.93 -15.59 -37.45
N PRO A 118 41.21 -15.67 -37.86
CA PRO A 118 41.57 -15.68 -39.28
C PRO A 118 40.94 -16.89 -39.99
N LEU A 119 40.51 -16.69 -41.23
CA LEU A 119 40.08 -17.76 -42.14
C LEU A 119 41.26 -18.59 -42.64
#